data_AF-A0A5C1I4N0-F1
#
_entry.id   AF-A0A5C1I4N0-F1
#
_cell.length_a   1.000
_cell.length_b   1.000
_cell.length_c   1.000
_cell.angle_alpha   90.00
_cell.angle_beta   90.00
_cell.angle_gamma   90.00
#
_symmetry.space_group_name_H-M   'P 1'
#
loop_
_entity.id
_entity.type
_entity.pdbx_description
1 polymer ?
#
loop_
_entity_poly.entity_id
_entity_poly.type
_entity_poly.pdbx_seq_one_letter_code
_entity_poly.pdbx_strand_id
1 'polypeptide(L)'
;MAITILSTFVKNIRPSAYKFRYTICTLVTRHEEYAEMLGSFIEAGFDTDICEYLMINNSEGNTADAYDGINLFLQDAQGEYIIVCHQDILLINKESKQLLDQRIAEMTKLDPKWAVLGNAGAVDRLYKRNVFKIAYPNGKIDIKGDLPQKVCSVDENFIVIKKSANLSLSSDIGGFHFYGLDICMGAEFRGYTCYVIDFLLLHKSLGNVDETFKRSFKVVKNKYTHFLRGRYVNTTIASFYLSGSPIKNAIFNTRLFRRVIKTFEEIKAKLNRAK
;
A
#
# COMPACT_ATOMS: atom_id res chain seq x y z
N MET A 1 32.15 -11.88 33.59
CA MET A 1 32.68 -10.98 32.53
C MET A 1 32.85 -11.81 31.28
N ALA A 2 32.00 -11.64 30.27
CA ALA A 2 32.14 -12.41 29.04
C ALA A 2 31.79 -11.56 27.81
N ILE A 3 32.85 -11.29 27.05
CA ILE A 3 32.91 -11.10 25.60
C ILE A 3 32.26 -9.83 25.05
N THR A 4 33.09 -8.78 24.94
CA THR A 4 32.86 -7.70 23.98
C THR A 4 34.08 -7.58 23.06
N ILE A 5 34.18 -8.50 22.11
CA ILE A 5 34.89 -8.23 20.86
C ILE A 5 33.91 -8.58 19.75
N LEU A 6 32.91 -7.72 19.56
CA LEU A 6 32.20 -7.67 18.28
C LEU A 6 33.21 -7.07 17.29
N SER A 7 33.50 -7.82 16.22
CA SER A 7 34.37 -7.36 15.15
C SER A 7 33.85 -6.05 14.54
N THR A 8 34.75 -5.28 13.93
CA THR A 8 34.42 -3.97 13.32
C THR A 8 33.41 -4.06 12.17
N PHE A 9 33.19 -5.25 11.61
CA PHE A 9 32.16 -5.50 10.59
C PHE A 9 30.78 -5.84 11.17
N VAL A 10 30.65 -6.02 12.49
CA VAL A 10 29.36 -6.25 13.14
C VAL A 10 28.88 -4.97 13.81
N LYS A 11 27.77 -4.44 13.31
CA LYS A 11 27.15 -3.23 13.82
C LYS A 11 25.91 -3.56 14.64
N ASN A 12 25.80 -2.95 15.82
CA ASN A 12 24.54 -2.95 16.56
C ASN A 12 23.54 -2.01 15.87
N ILE A 13 22.36 -2.54 15.55
CA ILE A 13 21.30 -1.82 14.84
C ILE A 13 20.41 -1.07 15.84
N ARG A 14 20.17 0.20 15.54
CA ARG A 14 19.18 1.05 16.23
C ARG A 14 18.11 1.44 15.21
N PRO A 15 16.87 1.75 15.66
CA PRO A 15 15.88 2.35 14.78
C PRO A 15 16.48 3.56 14.07
N SER A 16 16.34 3.61 12.74
CA SER A 16 16.88 4.72 11.97
C SER A 16 16.15 6.01 12.36
N ALA A 17 16.90 7.07 12.64
CA ALA A 17 16.35 8.41 12.54
C ALA A 17 16.03 8.69 11.06
N TYR A 18 14.94 9.39 10.81
CA TYR A 18 14.58 9.84 9.46
C TYR A 18 15.33 11.14 9.16
N LYS A 19 15.83 11.27 7.93
CA LYS A 19 16.55 12.49 7.50
C LYS A 19 15.58 13.62 7.18
N PHE A 20 14.42 13.25 6.64
CA PHE A 20 13.36 14.15 6.25
C PHE A 20 12.06 13.81 6.98
N ARG A 21 11.14 14.78 7.03
CA ARG A 21 9.77 14.51 7.45
C ARG A 21 9.01 13.77 6.36
N TYR A 22 9.17 14.21 5.12
CA TYR A 22 8.48 13.63 3.96
C TYR A 22 9.46 13.24 2.85
N THR A 23 9.19 12.13 2.17
CA THR A 23 9.72 11.84 0.83
C THR A 23 8.54 11.91 -0.13
N ILE A 24 8.58 12.79 -1.13
CA ILE A 24 7.52 12.94 -2.12
C ILE A 24 7.95 12.26 -3.42
N CYS A 25 7.15 11.30 -3.87
CA CYS A 25 7.49 10.34 -4.90
C CYS A 25 6.48 10.38 -6.05
N THR A 26 6.97 10.56 -7.28
CA THR A 26 6.10 10.70 -8.45
C THR A 26 6.62 9.93 -9.67
N LEU A 27 5.72 9.21 -10.34
CA LEU A 27 5.96 8.65 -11.67
C LEU A 27 5.61 9.73 -12.71
N VAL A 28 6.58 10.18 -13.50
CA VAL A 28 6.42 11.35 -14.35
C VAL A 28 6.36 10.95 -15.81
N THR A 29 5.27 11.27 -16.50
CA THR A 29 5.17 11.17 -17.97
C THR A 29 5.08 12.54 -18.64
N ARG A 30 4.69 13.58 -17.89
CA ARG A 30 4.52 14.95 -18.37
C ARG A 30 5.23 15.92 -17.43
N HIS A 31 6.39 16.43 -17.86
CA HIS A 31 7.22 17.31 -17.03
C HIS A 31 6.52 18.60 -16.61
N GLU A 32 5.65 19.15 -17.45
CA GLU A 32 4.87 20.36 -17.13
C GLU A 32 3.91 20.13 -15.97
N GLU A 33 3.17 19.01 -15.97
CA GLU A 33 2.28 18.66 -14.86
C GLU A 33 3.06 18.40 -13.58
N TYR A 34 4.18 17.68 -13.67
CA TYR A 34 5.05 17.47 -12.53
C TYR A 34 5.57 18.79 -11.95
N ALA A 35 5.95 19.75 -12.80
CA ALA A 35 6.41 21.06 -12.35
C ALA A 35 5.31 21.86 -11.64
N GLU A 36 4.07 21.84 -12.15
CA GLU A 36 2.92 22.45 -11.48
C GLU A 36 2.62 21.78 -10.13
N MET A 37 2.63 20.44 -10.08
CA MET A 37 2.44 19.67 -8.85
C MET A 37 3.52 20.04 -7.83
N LEU A 38 4.79 19.98 -8.22
CA LEU A 38 5.92 20.34 -7.37
C LEU A 38 5.78 21.77 -6.82
N GLY A 39 5.46 22.73 -7.67
CA GLY A 39 5.20 24.12 -7.28
C GLY A 39 4.11 24.23 -6.21
N SER A 40 2.98 23.55 -6.42
CA SER A 40 1.87 23.56 -5.44
C SER A 40 2.25 22.94 -4.10
N PHE A 41 3.11 21.91 -4.09
CA PHE A 41 3.60 21.31 -2.86
C PHE A 41 4.53 22.25 -2.10
N ILE A 42 5.49 22.88 -2.78
CA ILE A 42 6.41 23.84 -2.16
C ILE A 42 5.62 25.03 -1.59
N GLU A 43 4.68 25.61 -2.36
CA GLU A 43 3.83 26.71 -1.90
C GLU A 43 2.97 26.34 -0.69
N ALA A 44 2.62 25.06 -0.54
CA ALA A 44 1.87 24.52 0.58
C ALA A 44 2.72 24.12 1.79
N GLY A 45 4.02 24.44 1.77
CA GLY A 45 4.94 24.24 2.89
C GLY A 45 5.68 22.90 2.91
N PHE A 46 5.66 22.13 1.81
CA PHE A 46 6.53 20.97 1.63
C PHE A 46 7.89 21.42 1.04
N ASP A 47 8.63 22.29 1.72
CA ASP A 47 9.92 22.77 1.20
C ASP A 47 11.07 21.73 1.33
N THR A 48 12.24 22.05 0.80
CA THR A 48 13.42 21.16 0.78
C THR A 48 14.12 21.02 2.13
N ASP A 49 13.74 21.79 3.15
CA ASP A 49 14.34 21.68 4.49
C ASP A 49 13.79 20.46 5.23
N ILE A 50 12.54 20.08 4.93
CA ILE A 50 11.85 18.95 5.55
C ILE A 50 11.46 17.84 4.58
N CYS A 51 11.58 18.07 3.27
CA CYS A 51 11.22 17.12 2.23
C CYS A 51 12.40 16.77 1.33
N GLU A 52 12.41 15.53 0.84
CA GLU A 52 13.09 15.17 -0.39
C GLU A 52 12.07 14.80 -1.48
N TYR A 53 12.51 14.90 -2.73
CA TYR A 53 11.69 14.61 -3.90
C TYR A 53 12.36 13.53 -4.74
N LEU A 54 11.65 12.43 -4.96
CA LEU A 54 12.07 11.34 -5.83
C LEU A 54 11.13 11.28 -7.03
N MET A 55 11.70 11.12 -8.22
CA MET A 55 10.91 10.93 -9.42
C MET A 55 11.47 9.79 -10.26
N ILE A 56 10.57 9.07 -10.93
CA ILE A 56 10.92 8.13 -12.00
C ILE A 56 10.45 8.75 -13.30
N ASN A 57 11.40 8.92 -14.23
CA ASN A 57 11.11 9.53 -15.52
C ASN A 57 10.57 8.49 -16.51
N ASN A 58 9.30 8.60 -16.84
CA ASN A 58 8.60 7.83 -17.85
C ASN A 58 8.21 8.68 -19.09
N SER A 59 8.77 9.89 -19.26
CA SER A 59 8.39 10.81 -20.35
C SER A 59 8.88 10.36 -21.74
N GLU A 60 10.03 9.69 -21.81
CA GLU A 60 10.61 9.16 -23.06
C GLU A 60 10.31 7.67 -23.30
N GLY A 61 9.61 7.03 -22.35
CA GLY A 61 9.30 5.61 -22.38
C GLY A 61 9.06 5.07 -20.98
N ASN A 62 8.37 3.94 -20.86
CA ASN A 62 8.10 3.33 -19.57
C ASN A 62 9.36 2.66 -19.01
N THR A 63 10.08 3.36 -18.12
CA THR A 63 11.28 2.85 -17.44
C THR A 63 10.93 1.94 -16.26
N ALA A 64 9.86 2.27 -15.54
CA ALA A 64 9.27 1.42 -14.51
C ALA A 64 7.76 1.66 -14.41
N ASP A 65 7.01 0.58 -14.24
CA ASP A 65 5.58 0.68 -13.92
C ASP A 65 5.34 1.09 -12.45
N ALA A 66 4.08 1.17 -12.03
CA ALA A 66 3.79 1.62 -10.68
C ALA A 66 4.23 0.62 -9.59
N TYR A 67 4.22 -0.68 -9.86
CA TYR A 67 4.61 -1.68 -8.87
C TYR A 67 6.12 -1.65 -8.63
N ASP A 68 6.90 -1.67 -9.70
CA ASP A 68 8.35 -1.61 -9.62
C ASP A 68 8.82 -0.23 -9.14
N GLY A 69 8.27 0.84 -9.70
CA GLY A 69 8.68 2.20 -9.38
C GLY A 69 8.38 2.61 -7.94
N ILE A 70 7.19 2.25 -7.42
CA ILE A 70 6.87 2.52 -6.01
C ILE A 70 7.73 1.66 -5.08
N ASN A 71 8.06 0.41 -5.45
CA ASN A 71 8.99 -0.38 -4.65
C ASN A 71 10.39 0.26 -4.56
N LEU A 72 10.90 0.86 -5.65
CA LEU A 72 12.14 1.64 -5.62
C LEU A 72 12.01 2.84 -4.68
N PHE A 73 10.92 3.61 -4.79
CA PHE A 73 10.66 4.72 -3.87
C PHE A 73 10.61 4.28 -2.40
N LEU A 74 9.92 3.17 -2.11
CA LEU A 74 9.80 2.64 -0.76
C LEU A 74 11.14 2.18 -0.18
N GLN A 75 12.08 1.75 -1.02
CA GLN A 75 13.43 1.38 -0.60
C GLN A 75 14.28 2.63 -0.33
N ASP A 76 14.29 3.58 -1.27
CA ASP A 76 15.22 4.71 -1.26
C ASP A 76 14.79 5.87 -0.35
N ALA A 77 13.49 6.02 -0.09
CA ALA A 77 12.95 7.10 0.73
C ALA A 77 13.60 7.17 2.13
N GLN A 78 14.06 8.37 2.50
CA GLN A 78 14.71 8.72 3.76
C GLN A 78 13.80 9.51 4.71
N GLY A 79 12.56 9.81 4.29
CA GLY A 79 11.53 10.48 5.07
C GLY A 79 10.80 9.58 6.06
N GLU A 80 10.26 10.19 7.12
CA GLU A 80 9.38 9.51 8.09
C GLU A 80 8.08 9.03 7.44
N TYR A 81 7.53 9.87 6.57
CA TYR A 81 6.36 9.56 5.75
C TYR A 81 6.70 9.65 4.28
N ILE A 82 6.22 8.69 3.50
CA ILE A 82 6.43 8.64 2.05
C ILE A 82 5.10 9.01 1.41
N ILE A 83 5.10 10.06 0.60
CA ILE A 83 3.95 10.46 -0.18
C ILE A 83 4.17 9.95 -1.60
N VAL A 84 3.33 9.02 -2.05
CA VAL A 84 3.24 8.62 -3.45
C VAL A 84 2.06 9.35 -4.06
N CYS A 85 2.30 10.15 -5.08
CA CYS A 85 1.25 10.91 -5.74
C CYS A 85 1.39 10.90 -7.27
N HIS A 86 0.27 11.18 -7.95
CA HIS A 86 0.29 11.44 -9.38
C HIS A 86 0.82 12.84 -9.68
N GLN A 87 1.35 13.02 -10.88
CA GLN A 87 1.86 14.32 -11.35
C GLN A 87 0.75 15.36 -11.61
N ASP A 88 -0.52 14.95 -11.66
CA ASP A 88 -1.66 15.77 -12.06
C ASP A 88 -2.59 16.10 -10.88
N ILE A 89 -2.08 16.02 -9.65
CA ILE A 89 -2.71 16.58 -8.46
C ILE A 89 -2.10 17.93 -8.09
N LEU A 90 -2.90 18.84 -7.51
CA LEU A 90 -2.43 20.13 -7.01
C LEU A 90 -2.92 20.35 -5.57
N LEU A 91 -2.03 20.84 -4.71
CA LEU A 91 -2.42 21.32 -3.38
C LEU A 91 -2.98 22.74 -3.52
N ILE A 92 -4.27 22.90 -3.21
CA ILE A 92 -5.00 24.16 -3.39
C ILE A 92 -5.11 24.98 -2.11
N ASN A 93 -4.54 24.50 -1.00
CA ASN A 93 -4.43 25.21 0.26
C ASN A 93 -2.95 25.37 0.66
N LYS A 94 -2.55 26.60 0.97
CA LYS A 94 -1.19 26.92 1.43
C LYS A 94 -0.85 26.27 2.79
N GLU A 95 -1.86 25.87 3.54
CA GLU A 95 -1.72 25.19 4.84
C GLU A 95 -1.77 23.66 4.73
N SER A 96 -1.75 23.09 3.52
CA SER A 96 -1.92 21.63 3.34
C SER A 96 -0.87 20.83 4.10
N LYS A 97 0.40 21.28 4.17
CA LYS A 97 1.40 20.58 4.98
C LYS A 97 1.03 20.53 6.46
N GLN A 98 0.61 21.66 7.03
CA GLN A 98 0.19 21.76 8.43
C GLN A 98 -1.05 20.90 8.69
N LEU A 99 -2.01 20.93 7.77
CA LEU A 99 -3.20 20.07 7.82
C LEU A 99 -2.80 18.58 7.81
N LEU A 100 -1.87 18.18 6.93
CA LEU A 100 -1.42 16.78 6.87
C LEU A 100 -0.72 16.36 8.16
N ASP A 101 0.16 17.20 8.72
CA ASP A 101 0.79 16.95 10.01
C ASP A 101 -0.26 16.76 11.12
N GLN A 102 -1.30 17.60 11.15
CA GLN A 102 -2.40 17.47 12.09
C GLN A 102 -3.15 16.14 11.92
N ARG A 103 -3.51 15.76 10.68
CA ARG A 103 -4.22 14.50 10.42
C ARG A 103 -3.38 13.29 10.78
N ILE A 104 -2.08 13.31 10.52
CA ILE A 104 -1.14 12.26 10.93
C ILE A 104 -1.09 12.14 12.46
N ALA A 105 -1.04 13.26 13.19
CA ALA A 105 -1.04 13.26 14.65
C ALA A 105 -2.35 12.70 15.24
N GLU A 106 -3.49 13.12 14.69
CA GLU A 106 -4.81 12.61 15.05
C GLU A 106 -4.92 11.10 14.79
N MET A 107 -4.48 10.64 13.61
CA MET A 107 -4.47 9.22 13.26
C MET A 107 -3.55 8.41 14.18
N THR A 108 -2.39 8.95 14.57
CA THR A 108 -1.48 8.29 15.51
C THR A 108 -2.10 8.12 16.89
N LYS A 109 -2.95 9.07 17.32
CA LYS A 109 -3.71 8.97 18.57
C LYS A 109 -4.90 7.99 18.45
N LEU A 110 -5.61 8.01 17.31
CA LEU A 110 -6.78 7.18 17.05
C LEU A 110 -6.41 5.70 16.88
N ASP A 111 -5.40 5.42 16.06
CA ASP A 111 -4.93 4.07 15.76
C ASP A 111 -3.41 4.09 15.52
N PRO A 112 -2.57 3.83 16.54
CA PRO A 112 -1.11 3.80 16.39
C PRO A 112 -0.59 2.82 15.32
N LYS A 113 -1.42 1.86 14.89
CA LYS A 113 -1.12 0.86 13.85
C LYS A 113 -1.57 1.30 12.45
N TRP A 114 -1.97 2.55 12.24
CA TRP A 114 -2.13 3.04 10.87
C TRP A 114 -0.80 2.95 10.11
N ALA A 115 -0.87 2.58 8.83
CA ALA A 115 0.31 2.53 7.95
C ALA A 115 0.09 3.25 6.62
N VAL A 116 -1.15 3.35 6.14
CA VAL A 116 -1.48 3.99 4.87
C VAL A 116 -2.61 4.98 5.07
N LEU A 117 -2.43 6.21 4.58
CA LEU A 117 -3.48 7.23 4.50
C LEU A 117 -3.69 7.61 3.03
N GLY A 118 -4.90 8.03 2.67
CA GLY A 118 -5.21 8.64 1.37
C GLY A 118 -6.27 9.72 1.52
N ASN A 119 -6.53 10.47 0.44
CA ASN A 119 -7.66 11.41 0.35
C ASN A 119 -8.93 10.78 -0.27
N ALA A 120 -8.79 9.58 -0.85
CA ALA A 120 -9.85 8.82 -1.46
C ALA A 120 -9.62 7.30 -1.30
N GLY A 121 -10.71 6.52 -1.32
CA GLY A 121 -10.65 5.08 -1.13
C GLY A 121 -12.01 4.41 -1.02
N ALA A 122 -11.99 3.15 -0.60
CA ALA A 122 -13.20 2.33 -0.42
C ALA A 122 -13.18 1.52 0.88
N VAL A 123 -14.33 1.48 1.56
CA VAL A 123 -14.53 0.66 2.76
C VAL A 123 -14.89 -0.78 2.41
N ASP A 124 -14.64 -1.70 3.34
CA ASP A 124 -14.97 -3.13 3.20
C ASP A 124 -16.48 -3.39 3.41
N ARG A 125 -17.30 -2.85 2.51
CA ARG A 125 -18.75 -3.12 2.40
C ARG A 125 -19.24 -2.74 1.01
N LEU A 126 -20.38 -3.27 0.60
CA LEU A 126 -20.94 -3.00 -0.73
C LEU A 126 -21.75 -1.70 -0.81
N TYR A 127 -22.49 -1.35 0.25
CA TYR A 127 -23.31 -0.15 0.32
C TYR A 127 -22.52 1.05 0.84
N LYS A 128 -22.69 2.24 0.21
CA LYS A 128 -21.96 3.47 0.54
C LYS A 128 -20.46 3.21 0.76
N ARG A 129 -19.84 2.59 -0.26
CA ARG A 129 -18.48 2.06 -0.16
C ARG A 129 -17.37 3.07 -0.44
N ASN A 130 -17.60 4.04 -1.33
CA ASN A 130 -16.57 5.02 -1.69
C ASN A 130 -16.53 6.14 -0.64
N VAL A 131 -15.33 6.57 -0.28
CA VAL A 131 -15.06 7.64 0.68
C VAL A 131 -13.94 8.52 0.14
N PHE A 132 -14.16 9.82 0.03
CA PHE A 132 -13.20 10.74 -0.57
C PHE A 132 -13.53 12.21 -0.32
N LYS A 133 -12.51 13.07 -0.44
CA LYS A 133 -12.63 14.52 -0.51
C LYS A 133 -11.71 15.06 -1.62
N ILE A 134 -12.28 15.44 -2.75
CA ILE A 134 -11.52 15.80 -3.97
C ILE A 134 -12.14 17.05 -4.62
N ALA A 135 -11.28 17.98 -5.05
CA ALA A 135 -11.64 19.08 -5.93
C ALA A 135 -11.33 18.75 -7.40
N TYR A 136 -12.09 19.35 -8.31
CA TYR A 136 -11.92 19.20 -9.76
C TYR A 136 -11.70 20.56 -10.46
N PRO A 137 -11.12 20.60 -11.68
CA PRO A 137 -10.80 21.85 -12.37
C PRO A 137 -12.00 22.76 -12.66
N ASN A 138 -13.22 22.20 -12.66
CA ASN A 138 -14.46 22.95 -12.82
C ASN A 138 -14.94 23.65 -11.53
N GLY A 139 -14.15 23.63 -10.46
CA GLY A 139 -14.48 24.23 -9.16
C GLY A 139 -15.37 23.36 -8.27
N LYS A 140 -15.80 22.18 -8.74
CA LYS A 140 -16.59 21.24 -7.94
C LYS A 140 -15.71 20.60 -6.86
N ILE A 141 -16.23 20.52 -5.64
CA ILE A 141 -15.65 19.73 -4.54
C ILE A 141 -16.62 18.61 -4.21
N ASP A 142 -16.19 17.36 -4.41
CA ASP A 142 -16.97 16.20 -3.97
C ASP A 142 -16.47 15.68 -2.63
N ILE A 143 -17.42 15.44 -1.74
CA ILE A 143 -17.19 14.90 -0.41
C ILE A 143 -18.12 13.70 -0.21
N LYS A 144 -17.57 12.56 0.19
CA LYS A 144 -18.34 11.36 0.45
C LYS A 144 -17.75 10.57 1.61
N GLY A 145 -18.63 10.07 2.49
CA GLY A 145 -18.25 9.33 3.70
C GLY A 145 -17.87 10.23 4.87
N ASP A 146 -17.62 9.63 6.03
CA ASP A 146 -17.30 10.32 7.27
C ASP A 146 -15.80 10.19 7.56
N LEU A 147 -15.06 11.31 7.53
CA LEU A 147 -13.60 11.30 7.63
C LEU A 147 -13.11 11.57 9.07
N PRO A 148 -12.03 10.91 9.54
CA PRO A 148 -11.29 9.86 8.86
C PRO A 148 -12.05 8.51 8.87
N GLN A 149 -11.93 7.74 7.80
CA GLN A 149 -12.61 6.45 7.63
C GLN A 149 -11.61 5.33 7.40
N LYS A 150 -11.74 4.23 8.15
CA LYS A 150 -10.98 3.01 7.88
C LYS A 150 -11.43 2.39 6.56
N VAL A 151 -10.48 2.08 5.67
CA VAL A 151 -10.72 1.58 4.30
C VAL A 151 -9.95 0.29 4.02
N CYS A 152 -10.39 -0.46 3.01
CA CYS A 152 -9.67 -1.63 2.48
C CYS A 152 -8.84 -1.30 1.23
N SER A 153 -9.06 -0.14 0.61
CA SER A 153 -8.22 0.38 -0.47
C SER A 153 -8.20 1.90 -0.43
N VAL A 154 -7.10 2.49 -0.89
CA VAL A 154 -6.99 3.92 -1.20
C VAL A 154 -6.91 4.11 -2.72
N ASP A 155 -7.28 5.30 -3.19
CA ASP A 155 -7.04 5.72 -4.56
C ASP A 155 -5.55 6.00 -4.77
N GLU A 156 -5.11 5.77 -6.00
CA GLU A 156 -3.72 5.87 -6.41
C GLU A 156 -3.17 7.30 -6.53
N ASN A 157 -4.04 8.32 -6.56
CA ASN A 157 -3.66 9.72 -6.80
C ASN A 157 -2.81 10.34 -5.67
N PHE A 158 -3.03 9.96 -4.42
CA PHE A 158 -2.34 10.47 -3.25
C PHE A 158 -2.40 9.45 -2.09
N ILE A 159 -1.23 8.89 -1.78
CA ILE A 159 -1.04 7.89 -0.73
C ILE A 159 0.07 8.34 0.20
N VAL A 160 -0.19 8.39 1.50
CA VAL A 160 0.82 8.62 2.54
C VAL A 160 1.12 7.30 3.23
N ILE A 161 2.38 6.89 3.25
CA ILE A 161 2.85 5.62 3.80
C ILE A 161 3.79 5.90 4.95
N LYS A 162 3.55 5.27 6.10
CA LYS A 162 4.43 5.34 7.26
C LYS A 162 5.69 4.50 7.00
N LYS A 163 6.88 5.12 6.90
CA LYS A 163 8.12 4.40 6.56
C LYS A 163 8.41 3.25 7.53
N SER A 164 8.13 3.43 8.82
CA SER A 164 8.29 2.38 9.84
C SER A 164 7.39 1.15 9.65
N ALA A 165 6.31 1.24 8.85
CA ALA A 165 5.48 0.07 8.53
C ALA A 165 6.21 -0.93 7.60
N ASN A 166 7.26 -0.46 6.90
CA ASN A 166 8.11 -1.26 6.02
C ASN A 166 7.27 -2.10 5.03
N LEU A 167 6.37 -1.41 4.32
CA LEU A 167 5.52 -2.01 3.32
C LEU A 167 6.27 -2.13 1.98
N SER A 168 5.76 -3.01 1.12
CA SER A 168 6.19 -3.15 -0.27
C SER A 168 4.97 -3.51 -1.11
N LEU A 169 4.99 -3.14 -2.38
CA LEU A 169 4.05 -3.66 -3.37
C LEU A 169 4.46 -5.06 -3.80
N SER A 170 3.49 -5.78 -4.35
CA SER A 170 3.64 -7.09 -4.95
C SER A 170 4.63 -7.09 -6.11
N SER A 171 5.59 -8.01 -6.09
CA SER A 171 6.60 -8.17 -7.14
C SER A 171 6.13 -9.01 -8.35
N ASP A 172 4.95 -9.62 -8.26
CA ASP A 172 4.34 -10.48 -9.28
C ASP A 172 3.12 -9.82 -9.96
N ILE A 173 2.89 -8.53 -9.68
CA ILE A 173 1.91 -7.69 -10.36
C ILE A 173 2.67 -6.55 -11.03
N GLY A 174 2.24 -6.16 -12.22
CA GLY A 174 2.74 -4.98 -12.92
C GLY A 174 1.60 -4.12 -13.47
N GLY A 175 1.95 -2.97 -14.01
CA GLY A 175 1.05 -1.96 -14.56
C GLY A 175 0.85 -0.76 -13.65
N PHE A 176 -0.22 0.00 -13.90
CA PHE A 176 -0.50 1.30 -13.26
C PHE A 176 -1.84 1.34 -12.51
N HIS A 177 -2.43 0.18 -12.25
CA HIS A 177 -3.75 0.06 -11.60
C HIS A 177 -3.66 -0.83 -10.35
N PHE A 178 -4.54 -0.56 -9.38
CA PHE A 178 -4.75 -1.37 -8.17
C PHE A 178 -3.58 -1.42 -7.19
N TYR A 179 -2.54 -0.61 -7.35
CA TYR A 179 -1.46 -0.57 -6.38
C TYR A 179 -1.91 0.09 -5.06
N GLY A 180 -2.94 0.94 -5.07
CA GLY A 180 -3.57 1.47 -3.86
C GLY A 180 -4.35 0.40 -3.07
N LEU A 181 -4.92 -0.59 -3.75
CA LEU A 181 -5.47 -1.79 -3.11
C LEU A 181 -4.35 -2.70 -2.60
N ASP A 182 -3.33 -2.94 -3.44
CA ASP A 182 -2.25 -3.87 -3.15
C ASP A 182 -1.46 -3.49 -1.89
N ILE A 183 -1.11 -2.20 -1.75
CA ILE A 183 -0.41 -1.71 -0.57
C ILE A 183 -1.27 -1.82 0.70
N CYS A 184 -2.58 -1.60 0.60
CA CYS A 184 -3.52 -1.73 1.71
C CYS A 184 -3.68 -3.19 2.16
N MET A 185 -3.76 -4.13 1.22
CA MET A 185 -3.76 -5.56 1.52
C MET A 185 -2.45 -6.00 2.18
N GLY A 186 -1.31 -5.51 1.69
CA GLY A 186 0.01 -5.73 2.29
C GLY A 186 0.11 -5.19 3.72
N ALA A 187 -0.46 -4.00 3.97
CA ALA A 187 -0.55 -3.42 5.30
C ALA A 187 -1.40 -4.28 6.26
N GLU A 188 -2.57 -4.73 5.82
CA GLU A 188 -3.47 -5.57 6.62
C GLU A 188 -2.80 -6.91 6.99
N PHE A 189 -2.13 -7.57 6.03
CA PHE A 189 -1.40 -8.80 6.32
C PHE A 189 -0.26 -8.63 7.34
N ARG A 190 0.27 -7.41 7.47
CA ARG A 190 1.30 -7.07 8.45
C ARG A 190 0.71 -6.59 9.79
N GLY A 191 -0.61 -6.59 9.93
CA GLY A 191 -1.32 -6.16 11.14
C GLY A 191 -1.49 -4.65 11.27
N TYR A 192 -1.36 -3.91 10.17
CA TYR A 192 -1.60 -2.48 10.10
C TYR A 192 -3.00 -2.15 9.54
N THR A 193 -3.35 -0.88 9.60
CA THR A 193 -4.63 -0.35 9.12
C THR A 193 -4.45 0.79 8.12
N CYS A 194 -5.48 1.00 7.30
CA CYS A 194 -5.48 1.99 6.22
C CYS A 194 -6.69 2.91 6.35
N TYR A 195 -6.51 4.19 6.08
CA TYR A 195 -7.55 5.22 6.27
C TYR A 195 -7.63 6.21 5.12
N VAL A 196 -8.83 6.71 4.87
CA VAL A 196 -9.01 7.98 4.14
C VAL A 196 -9.14 9.09 5.17
N ILE A 197 -8.35 10.14 5.04
CA ILE A 197 -8.32 11.29 5.94
C ILE A 197 -8.95 12.53 5.29
N ASP A 198 -9.29 13.52 6.11
CA ASP A 198 -9.71 14.83 5.62
C ASP A 198 -8.51 15.62 5.08
N PHE A 199 -8.22 15.42 3.80
CA PHE A 199 -7.16 16.10 3.05
C PHE A 199 -7.66 16.46 1.65
N LEU A 200 -7.95 17.74 1.41
CA LEU A 200 -8.46 18.21 0.13
C LEU A 200 -7.30 18.55 -0.83
N LEU A 201 -7.39 18.03 -2.04
CA LEU A 201 -6.52 18.38 -3.17
C LEU A 201 -7.35 18.46 -4.45
N LEU A 202 -6.79 19.11 -5.47
CA LEU A 202 -7.34 19.16 -6.83
C LEU A 202 -6.76 17.99 -7.64
N HIS A 203 -7.60 17.21 -8.32
CA HIS A 203 -7.17 16.17 -9.24
C HIS A 203 -7.59 16.55 -10.66
N LYS A 204 -6.62 16.75 -11.57
CA LYS A 204 -6.87 17.31 -12.91
C LYS A 204 -7.55 16.31 -13.85
N SER A 205 -7.29 15.01 -13.68
CA SER A 205 -7.85 13.96 -14.53
C SER A 205 -8.96 13.15 -13.86
N LEU A 206 -9.70 12.41 -14.68
CA LEU A 206 -10.65 11.40 -14.26
C LEU A 206 -10.06 10.03 -14.58
N GLY A 207 -10.25 9.06 -13.68
CA GLY A 207 -9.79 7.69 -13.89
C GLY A 207 -10.43 7.05 -15.13
N ASN A 208 -9.66 6.24 -15.85
CA ASN A 208 -10.08 5.58 -17.08
C ASN A 208 -10.23 4.07 -16.87
N VAL A 209 -11.42 3.53 -17.15
CA VAL A 209 -11.68 2.09 -17.15
C VAL A 209 -11.46 1.55 -18.56
N ASP A 210 -10.24 1.10 -18.84
CA ASP A 210 -9.81 0.58 -20.13
C ASP A 210 -9.50 -0.93 -20.08
N GLU A 211 -8.94 -1.47 -21.17
CA GLU A 211 -8.52 -2.88 -21.21
C GLU A 211 -7.36 -3.18 -20.24
N THR A 212 -6.48 -2.21 -19.98
CA THR A 212 -5.38 -2.39 -19.02
C THR A 212 -5.90 -2.52 -17.59
N PHE A 213 -6.94 -1.75 -17.24
CA PHE A 213 -7.67 -1.87 -15.98
C PHE A 213 -8.31 -3.26 -15.85
N LYS A 214 -9.04 -3.74 -16.87
CA LYS A 214 -9.69 -5.07 -16.83
C LYS A 214 -8.69 -6.20 -16.66
N ARG A 215 -7.54 -6.12 -17.36
CA ARG A 215 -6.44 -7.09 -17.21
C ARG A 215 -5.87 -7.06 -15.79
N SER A 216 -5.58 -5.87 -15.27
CA SER A 216 -5.03 -5.69 -13.92
C SER A 216 -5.99 -6.21 -12.85
N PHE A 217 -7.29 -5.95 -13.00
CA PHE A 217 -8.32 -6.47 -12.11
C PHE A 217 -8.31 -8.00 -12.06
N LYS A 218 -8.19 -8.68 -13.22
CA LYS A 218 -8.09 -10.15 -13.26
C LYS A 218 -6.83 -10.66 -12.57
N VAL A 219 -5.69 -10.01 -12.78
CA VAL A 219 -4.41 -10.39 -12.15
C VAL A 219 -4.50 -10.28 -10.63
N VAL A 220 -4.89 -9.10 -10.13
CA VAL A 220 -5.03 -8.82 -8.69
C VAL A 220 -6.03 -9.78 -8.04
N LYS A 221 -7.22 -9.93 -8.64
CA LYS A 221 -8.24 -10.85 -8.13
C LYS A 221 -7.74 -12.28 -8.06
N ASN A 222 -7.07 -12.77 -9.10
CA ASN A 222 -6.53 -14.13 -9.13
C ASN A 222 -5.45 -14.33 -8.07
N LYS A 223 -4.53 -13.37 -7.92
CA LYS A 223 -3.49 -13.40 -6.90
C LYS A 223 -4.09 -13.53 -5.51
N TYR A 224 -4.95 -12.59 -5.12
CA TYR A 224 -5.50 -12.56 -3.77
C TYR A 224 -6.45 -13.74 -3.49
N THR A 225 -7.22 -14.19 -4.49
CA THR A 225 -8.02 -15.42 -4.39
C THR A 225 -7.13 -16.63 -4.15
N HIS A 226 -6.02 -16.76 -4.90
CA HIS A 226 -5.06 -17.84 -4.70
C HIS A 226 -4.42 -17.74 -3.32
N PHE A 227 -3.95 -16.57 -2.91
CA PHE A 227 -3.27 -16.37 -1.63
C PHE A 227 -4.17 -16.66 -0.43
N LEU A 228 -5.45 -16.26 -0.48
CA LEU A 228 -6.44 -16.47 0.58
C LEU A 228 -7.15 -17.84 0.53
N ARG A 229 -6.77 -18.70 -0.42
CA ARG A 229 -7.38 -20.04 -0.57
C ARG A 229 -7.20 -20.88 0.70
N GLY A 230 -8.21 -21.69 0.99
CA GLY A 230 -8.12 -22.71 2.04
C GLY A 230 -7.04 -23.75 1.73
N ARG A 231 -6.12 -24.00 2.66
CA ARG A 231 -5.03 -24.98 2.46
C ARG A 231 -4.49 -25.49 3.80
N TYR A 232 -3.83 -26.64 3.77
CA TYR A 232 -2.91 -26.98 4.86
C TYR A 232 -1.63 -26.17 4.75
N VAL A 233 -1.20 -25.65 5.89
CA VAL A 233 0.10 -25.02 6.09
C VAL A 233 0.91 -25.95 6.97
N ASN A 234 2.10 -26.30 6.48
CA ASN A 234 3.02 -27.17 7.17
C ASN A 234 4.29 -26.38 7.50
N THR A 235 4.71 -26.48 8.75
CA THR A 235 6.03 -26.09 9.23
C THR A 235 6.81 -27.36 9.54
N THR A 236 8.07 -27.23 9.98
CA THR A 236 8.89 -28.38 10.38
C THR A 236 8.33 -29.16 11.57
N ILE A 237 7.51 -28.53 12.41
CA ILE A 237 7.01 -29.12 13.68
C ILE A 237 5.49 -29.10 13.82
N ALA A 238 4.77 -28.37 12.98
CA ALA A 238 3.33 -28.18 13.09
C ALA A 238 2.65 -28.13 11.73
N SER A 239 1.45 -28.70 11.68
CA SER A 239 0.57 -28.67 10.52
C SER A 239 -0.81 -28.19 10.95
N PHE A 240 -1.42 -27.30 10.16
CA PHE A 240 -2.78 -26.83 10.40
C PHE A 240 -3.47 -26.44 9.10
N TYR A 241 -4.79 -26.50 9.08
CA TYR A 241 -5.60 -25.98 8.00
C TYR A 241 -5.86 -24.49 8.23
N LEU A 242 -5.62 -23.70 7.20
CA LEU A 242 -5.83 -22.26 7.12
C LEU A 242 -6.96 -21.96 6.14
N SER A 243 -7.95 -21.19 6.57
CA SER A 243 -9.03 -20.66 5.73
C SER A 243 -9.64 -19.42 6.38
N GLY A 244 -10.26 -18.54 5.58
CA GLY A 244 -11.11 -17.46 6.09
C GLY A 244 -12.44 -17.94 6.70
N SER A 245 -12.78 -19.23 6.60
CA SER A 245 -14.00 -19.78 7.21
C SER A 245 -13.71 -20.46 8.55
N PRO A 246 -14.29 -19.99 9.67
CA PRO A 246 -14.15 -20.62 10.98
C PRO A 246 -14.61 -22.09 10.98
N ILE A 247 -15.69 -22.39 10.26
CA ILE A 247 -16.26 -23.75 10.14
C ILE A 247 -15.26 -24.67 9.43
N LYS A 248 -14.68 -24.24 8.30
CA LYS A 248 -13.66 -25.04 7.61
C LYS A 248 -12.44 -25.26 8.50
N ASN A 249 -11.99 -24.24 9.22
CA ASN A 249 -10.89 -24.39 10.17
C ASN A 249 -11.22 -25.43 11.25
N ALA A 250 -12.42 -25.42 11.82
CA ALA A 250 -12.82 -26.40 12.84
C ALA A 250 -12.83 -27.83 12.29
N ILE A 251 -13.41 -28.05 11.11
CA ILE A 251 -13.56 -29.38 10.50
C ILE A 251 -12.20 -29.96 10.06
N PHE A 252 -11.46 -29.21 9.25
CA PHE A 252 -10.21 -29.69 8.64
C PHE A 252 -9.04 -29.74 9.63
N ASN A 253 -9.13 -29.11 10.80
CA ASN A 253 -8.11 -29.29 11.84
C ASN A 253 -8.32 -30.53 12.73
N THR A 254 -9.41 -31.28 12.57
CA THR A 254 -9.62 -32.53 13.33
C THR A 254 -8.62 -33.62 12.94
N ARG A 255 -8.29 -34.50 13.91
CA ARG A 255 -7.40 -35.66 13.67
C ARG A 255 -7.90 -36.57 12.56
N LEU A 256 -9.22 -36.77 12.47
CA LEU A 256 -9.86 -37.61 11.47
C LEU A 256 -9.63 -37.07 10.05
N PHE A 257 -10.00 -35.81 9.80
CA PHE A 257 -9.86 -35.21 8.47
C PHE A 257 -8.40 -35.09 8.04
N ARG A 258 -7.49 -34.74 8.98
CA ARG A 258 -6.06 -34.74 8.71
C ARG A 258 -5.55 -36.11 8.26
N ARG A 259 -5.98 -37.19 8.94
CA ARG A 259 -5.59 -38.56 8.56
C ARG A 259 -6.11 -38.94 7.19
N VAL A 260 -7.39 -38.67 6.91
CA VAL A 260 -8.02 -38.96 5.61
C VAL A 260 -7.27 -38.26 4.48
N ILE A 261 -6.98 -36.97 4.63
CA ILE A 261 -6.30 -36.20 3.59
C ILE A 261 -4.87 -36.67 3.39
N LYS A 262 -4.14 -36.94 4.48
CA LYS A 262 -2.78 -37.51 4.40
C LYS A 262 -2.77 -38.83 3.63
N THR A 263 -3.68 -39.76 3.96
CA THR A 263 -3.78 -41.05 3.26
C THR A 263 -4.08 -40.87 1.78
N PHE A 264 -4.99 -39.94 1.42
CA PHE A 264 -5.28 -39.63 0.02
C PHE A 264 -4.05 -39.09 -0.73
N GLU A 265 -3.30 -38.17 -0.12
CA GLU A 265 -2.06 -37.63 -0.69
C GLU A 265 -0.99 -38.72 -0.90
N GLU A 266 -0.82 -39.63 0.07
CA GLU A 266 0.09 -40.77 -0.04
C GLU A 266 -0.28 -41.70 -1.20
N ILE A 267 -1.56 -42.01 -1.38
CA ILE A 267 -2.06 -42.84 -2.49
C ILE A 267 -1.77 -42.14 -3.83
N LYS A 268 -2.10 -40.85 -3.94
CA LYS A 268 -1.86 -40.05 -5.15
C LYS A 268 -0.38 -40.00 -5.51
N ALA A 269 0.49 -39.82 -4.53
CA ALA A 269 1.94 -39.80 -4.74
C ALA A 269 2.47 -41.14 -5.25
N LYS A 270 1.97 -42.27 -4.72
CA LYS A 270 2.33 -43.61 -5.20
C LYS A 270 1.88 -43.86 -6.64
N LEU A 271 0.65 -43.47 -6.99
CA LEU A 271 0.12 -43.61 -8.35
C LEU A 271 0.92 -42.81 -9.39
N ASN A 272 1.36 -41.61 -9.04
CA ASN A 272 2.16 -40.77 -9.94
C ASN A 272 3.58 -41.30 -10.17
N ARG A 273 4.14 -42.08 -9.24
CA ARG A 273 5.48 -42.71 -9.40
C ARG A 273 5.43 -44.00 -10.23
N ALA A 274 4.26 -44.58 -10.41
CA ALA A 274 4.06 -45.82 -11.18
C ALA A 274 3.76 -45.55 -12.68
N LYS A 275 3.71 -44.27 -13.07
CA LYS A 275 3.63 -43.80 -14.46
C LYS A 275 4.99 -43.31 -14.91
#